data_AF-A0AAN8KWS8-F1
#
_entry.id   AF-A0AAN8KWS8-F1
#
_cell.length_a   1.000
_cell.length_b   1.000
_cell.length_c   1.000
_cell.angle_alpha   90.00
_cell.angle_beta   90.00
_cell.angle_gamma   90.00
#
_symmetry.space_group_name_H-M   'P 1'
#
loop_
_entity.id
_entity.type
_entity.pdbx_description
1 polymer ?
#
loop_
_entity_poly.entity_id
_entity_poly.type
_entity_poly.pdbx_seq_one_letter_code
_entity_poly.pdbx_strand_id
1 'polypeptide(L)'
;MRRLPSRLSYLFLHFFAFCYYAQVTNQSPPNFTQHVSEQSKVTDRVSRRLIRTYQLYSRTSGKHVQVLPNKKINAMAEDGDIHAKLVVETDTFGSRVRIKGAETGFYICMNKMGKLIGKKNGQGRDCIFSEIVLER
;
A
#
# COMPACT_ATOMS: atom_id res chain seq x y z
N MET A 1 -63.62 -24.42 -21.58
CA MET A 1 -62.80 -25.45 -20.89
C MET A 1 -61.44 -24.84 -20.56
N ARG A 2 -61.18 -24.49 -19.30
CA ARG A 2 -59.88 -23.94 -18.88
C ARG A 2 -58.90 -25.11 -18.74
N ARG A 3 -57.96 -25.26 -19.68
CA ARG A 3 -56.86 -26.24 -19.55
C ARG A 3 -56.00 -25.79 -18.36
N LEU A 4 -56.09 -26.49 -17.22
CA LEU A 4 -55.17 -26.26 -16.13
C LEU A 4 -53.74 -26.53 -16.65
N PRO A 5 -52.78 -25.64 -16.45
CA PRO A 5 -51.39 -25.90 -16.82
C PRO A 5 -50.92 -27.18 -16.13
N SER A 6 -50.38 -28.11 -16.91
CA SER A 6 -49.84 -29.39 -16.42
C SER A 6 -48.80 -29.12 -15.33
N ARG A 7 -48.82 -29.89 -14.23
CA ARG A 7 -47.81 -29.81 -13.16
C ARG A 7 -46.37 -29.90 -13.70
N LEU A 8 -46.20 -30.58 -14.84
CA LEU A 8 -44.93 -30.66 -15.56
C LEU A 8 -44.43 -29.28 -16.04
N SER A 9 -45.34 -28.43 -16.53
CA SER A 9 -45.00 -27.08 -17.03
C SER A 9 -44.52 -26.15 -15.91
N TYR A 10 -45.07 -26.28 -14.69
CA TYR A 10 -44.59 -25.54 -13.52
C TYR A 10 -43.20 -26.01 -13.07
N LEU A 11 -42.94 -27.32 -13.11
CA LEU A 11 -41.61 -27.88 -12.80
C LEU A 11 -40.54 -27.37 -13.76
N PHE A 12 -40.83 -27.31 -15.06
CA PHE A 12 -39.91 -26.74 -16.04
C PHE A 12 -39.64 -25.25 -15.81
N LEU A 13 -40.67 -24.45 -15.49
CA LEU A 13 -40.49 -23.03 -15.16
C LEU A 13 -39.62 -22.81 -13.91
N HIS A 14 -39.81 -23.61 -12.86
CA HIS A 14 -38.97 -23.57 -11.68
C HIS A 14 -37.54 -24.00 -11.95
N PHE A 15 -37.35 -25.03 -12.79
CA PHE A 15 -36.02 -25.46 -13.22
C PHE A 15 -35.31 -24.38 -14.05
N PHE A 16 -35.99 -23.75 -15.01
CA PHE A 16 -35.45 -22.63 -15.79
C PHE A 16 -35.11 -21.42 -14.91
N ALA A 17 -35.98 -21.06 -13.97
CA ALA A 17 -35.70 -20.00 -13.01
C ALA A 17 -34.48 -20.33 -12.13
N PHE A 18 -34.38 -21.58 -11.64
CA PHE A 18 -33.23 -22.05 -10.86
C PHE A 18 -31.94 -22.03 -11.68
N CYS A 19 -31.96 -22.48 -12.94
CA CYS A 19 -30.81 -22.40 -13.84
C CYS A 19 -30.40 -20.94 -14.11
N TYR A 20 -31.36 -20.04 -14.29
CA TYR A 20 -31.09 -18.61 -14.47
C TYR A 20 -30.45 -18.00 -13.21
N TYR A 21 -30.98 -18.31 -12.02
CA TYR A 21 -30.36 -17.90 -10.75
C TYR A 21 -28.95 -18.48 -10.56
N ALA A 22 -28.71 -19.73 -10.95
CA ALA A 22 -27.40 -20.37 -10.89
C ALA A 22 -26.39 -19.81 -11.91
N GLN A 23 -26.86 -19.25 -13.04
CA GLN A 23 -26.00 -18.57 -14.01
C GLN A 23 -25.53 -17.19 -13.52
N VAL A 24 -26.37 -16.47 -12.75
CA VAL A 24 -26.04 -15.13 -12.21
C VAL A 24 -24.89 -15.18 -11.18
N THR A 25 -24.62 -16.34 -10.56
CA THR A 25 -23.57 -16.47 -9.54
C THR A 25 -22.17 -16.74 -10.10
N ASN A 26 -21.98 -16.84 -11.42
CA ASN A 26 -20.73 -17.31 -12.03
C ASN A 26 -19.90 -16.19 -12.68
N GLN A 27 -19.84 -15.01 -12.04
CA GLN A 27 -18.87 -13.98 -12.45
C GLN A 27 -17.51 -14.29 -11.84
N SER A 28 -16.49 -14.43 -12.69
CA SER A 28 -15.11 -14.51 -12.23
C SER A 28 -14.75 -13.23 -11.45
N PRO A 29 -13.92 -13.33 -10.39
CA PRO A 29 -13.46 -12.14 -9.68
C PRO A 29 -12.83 -11.13 -10.65
N PRO A 30 -13.06 -9.82 -10.45
CA PRO A 30 -12.46 -8.80 -11.29
C PRO A 30 -10.94 -8.89 -11.24
N ASN A 31 -10.30 -8.83 -12.42
CA ASN A 31 -8.84 -8.82 -12.53
C ASN A 31 -8.32 -7.38 -12.43
N PHE A 32 -7.67 -7.04 -11.32
CA PHE A 32 -7.09 -5.72 -11.08
C PHE A 32 -5.63 -5.57 -11.51
N THR A 33 -5.03 -6.58 -12.12
CA THR A 33 -3.58 -6.60 -12.43
C THR A 33 -3.16 -5.40 -13.27
N GLN A 34 -3.92 -5.08 -14.32
CA GLN A 34 -3.63 -3.93 -15.19
C GLN A 34 -3.75 -2.61 -14.41
N HIS A 35 -4.85 -2.44 -13.66
CA HIS A 35 -5.09 -1.24 -12.85
C HIS A 35 -3.95 -0.99 -11.85
N VAL A 36 -3.56 -2.03 -11.09
CA VAL A 36 -2.48 -1.93 -10.11
C VAL A 36 -1.15 -1.60 -10.79
N SER A 37 -0.84 -2.23 -11.91
CA SER A 37 0.39 -1.96 -12.68
C SER A 37 0.48 -0.51 -13.17
N GLU A 38 -0.64 0.05 -13.66
CA GLU A 38 -0.70 1.43 -14.13
C GLU A 38 -0.58 2.43 -12.98
N GLN A 39 -1.35 2.23 -11.90
CA GLN A 39 -1.32 3.12 -10.74
C GLN A 39 0.00 3.06 -9.96
N SER A 40 0.72 1.93 -9.99
CA SER A 40 2.03 1.78 -9.33
C SER A 40 3.12 2.70 -9.90
N LYS A 41 2.95 3.24 -11.11
CA LYS A 41 3.96 4.08 -11.80
C LYS A 41 3.97 5.53 -11.32
N VAL A 42 2.91 5.96 -10.65
CA VAL A 42 2.69 7.34 -10.24
C VAL A 42 2.20 7.39 -8.80
N THR A 43 2.39 8.54 -8.17
CA THR A 43 1.82 8.81 -6.85
C THR A 43 0.30 8.81 -6.92
N ASP A 44 -0.35 8.06 -6.05
CA ASP A 44 -1.80 8.10 -5.90
C ASP A 44 -2.22 9.43 -5.24
N ARG A 45 -3.07 10.19 -5.92
CA ARG A 45 -3.61 11.48 -5.47
C ARG A 45 -5.11 11.45 -5.20
N VAL A 46 -5.77 10.35 -5.55
CA VAL A 46 -7.24 10.22 -5.47
C VAL A 46 -7.65 9.43 -4.23
N SER A 47 -6.78 8.54 -3.75
CA SER A 47 -7.03 7.74 -2.55
C SER A 47 -6.44 8.40 -1.30
N ARG A 48 -7.07 8.14 -0.15
CA ARG A 48 -6.46 8.44 1.15
C ARG A 48 -5.25 7.53 1.35
N ARG A 49 -4.08 8.13 1.54
CA ARG A 49 -2.84 7.39 1.78
C ARG A 49 -2.79 6.83 3.20
N LEU A 50 -2.34 5.59 3.31
CA LEU A 50 -2.11 4.94 4.60
C LEU A 50 -0.87 5.53 5.25
N ILE A 51 -0.97 5.83 6.54
CA ILE A 51 0.14 6.32 7.37
C ILE A 51 0.39 5.32 8.50
N ARG A 52 1.65 4.95 8.70
CA ARG A 52 2.13 4.12 9.80
C ARG A 52 3.20 4.89 10.58
N THR A 53 3.36 4.59 11.85
CA THR A 53 4.37 5.24 12.70
C THR A 53 5.13 4.17 13.47
N TYR A 54 6.45 4.14 13.29
CA TYR A 54 7.34 3.15 13.89
C TYR A 54 8.80 3.63 13.86
N GLN A 55 9.69 2.85 14.47
CA GLN A 55 11.14 3.05 14.40
C GLN A 55 11.75 2.02 13.44
N LEU A 56 12.78 2.40 12.68
CA LEU A 56 13.53 1.47 11.83
C LEU A 56 14.81 1.02 12.54
N TYR A 57 14.83 -0.22 13.00
CA TYR A 57 16.02 -0.84 13.59
C TYR A 57 17.03 -1.27 12.51
N SER A 58 18.29 -0.94 12.69
CA SER A 58 19.38 -1.38 11.82
C SER A 58 20.10 -2.58 12.43
N ARG A 59 20.00 -3.73 11.74
CA ARG A 59 20.66 -4.98 12.15
C ARG A 59 22.17 -4.84 12.37
N THR A 60 22.84 -4.03 11.55
CA THR A 60 24.30 -3.84 11.60
C THR A 60 24.74 -3.00 12.78
N SER A 61 24.03 -1.91 13.08
CA SER A 61 24.42 -0.98 14.15
C SER A 61 23.84 -1.35 15.51
N GLY A 62 22.77 -2.15 15.55
CA GLY A 62 22.05 -2.43 16.79
C GLY A 62 21.22 -1.25 17.31
N LYS A 63 20.97 -0.24 16.47
CA LYS A 63 20.35 1.04 16.84
C LYS A 63 19.27 1.45 15.84
N HIS A 64 18.56 2.53 16.12
CA HIS A 64 17.46 3.02 15.29
C HIS A 64 17.87 4.14 14.34
N VAL A 65 17.27 4.13 13.15
CA VAL A 65 17.38 5.21 12.16
C VAL A 65 16.74 6.47 12.72
N GLN A 66 17.47 7.59 12.67
CA GLN A 66 17.01 8.89 13.11
C GLN A 66 17.24 9.98 12.06
N VAL A 67 16.41 11.01 12.12
CA VAL A 67 16.51 12.20 11.26
C VAL A 67 16.72 13.43 12.14
N LEU A 68 17.93 13.96 12.12
CA LEU A 68 18.35 15.05 13.00
C LEU A 68 17.96 16.45 12.47
N PRO A 69 17.87 17.48 13.34
CA PRO A 69 17.53 18.85 12.93
C PRO A 69 18.49 19.47 11.91
N ASN A 70 19.75 19.00 11.87
CA ASN A 70 20.74 19.40 10.86
C ASN A 70 20.62 18.62 9.53
N LYS A 71 19.52 17.91 9.31
CA LYS A 71 19.22 17.07 8.12
C LYS A 71 20.10 15.84 7.96
N LYS A 72 20.97 15.52 8.94
CA LYS A 72 21.76 14.29 8.95
C LYS A 72 20.88 13.11 9.29
N ILE A 73 21.09 12.01 8.58
CA ILE A 73 20.40 10.73 8.78
C ILE A 73 21.47 9.70 9.16
N ASN A 74 21.23 8.95 10.22
CA ASN A 74 22.10 7.85 10.67
C ASN A 74 21.27 6.82 11.45
N ALA A 75 21.88 5.70 11.82
CA ALA A 75 21.27 4.66 12.64
C ALA A 75 22.04 4.49 13.96
N MET A 76 21.95 5.49 14.84
CA MET A 76 22.65 5.50 16.14
C MET A 76 21.74 5.87 17.31
N ALA A 77 20.44 6.00 17.07
CA ALA A 77 19.50 6.39 18.12
C ALA A 77 19.16 5.21 19.04
N GLU A 78 18.95 5.52 20.31
CA GLU A 78 18.40 4.56 21.27
C GLU A 78 16.92 4.29 20.98
N ASP A 79 16.41 3.19 21.55
CA ASP A 79 14.98 2.89 21.47
C ASP A 79 14.17 4.00 22.17
N GLY A 80 13.15 4.51 21.48
CA GLY A 80 12.26 5.56 22.00
C GLY A 80 12.78 6.99 21.81
N ASP A 81 13.93 7.18 21.15
CA ASP A 81 14.43 8.52 20.81
C ASP A 81 13.42 9.29 19.94
N ILE A 82 13.18 10.56 20.28
CA ILE A 82 12.22 11.42 19.57
C ILE A 82 12.56 11.59 18.08
N HIS A 83 13.85 11.59 17.73
CA HIS A 83 14.33 11.72 16.37
C HIS A 83 14.31 10.39 15.60
N ALA A 84 14.12 9.26 16.28
CA ALA A 84 13.96 7.93 15.69
C ALA A 84 12.50 7.59 15.33
N LYS A 85 11.53 8.38 15.78
CA LYS A 85 10.12 8.20 15.42
C LYS A 85 9.89 8.59 13.96
N LEU A 86 9.52 7.62 13.12
CA LEU A 86 9.29 7.82 11.69
C LEU A 86 7.80 7.70 11.35
N VAL A 87 7.33 8.61 10.50
CA VAL A 87 6.02 8.57 9.85
C VAL A 87 6.22 8.05 8.44
N VAL A 88 5.63 6.90 8.14
CA VAL A 88 5.75 6.22 6.85
C VAL A 88 4.40 6.27 6.14
N GLU A 89 4.36 6.97 5.02
CA GLU A 89 3.17 7.22 4.23
C GLU A 89 3.25 6.45 2.90
N THR A 90 2.22 5.70 2.55
CA THR A 90 2.12 5.01 1.26
C THR A 90 2.00 6.02 0.12
N ASP A 91 2.87 5.89 -0.89
CA ASP A 91 2.83 6.67 -2.12
C ASP A 91 1.85 6.09 -3.15
N THR A 92 1.90 4.78 -3.34
CA THR A 92 1.06 3.98 -4.25
C THR A 92 1.26 2.49 -3.93
N PHE A 93 0.72 1.60 -4.77
CA PHE A 93 0.87 0.15 -4.66
C PHE A 93 2.34 -0.33 -4.69
N GLY A 94 2.55 -1.63 -4.42
CA GLY A 94 3.88 -2.25 -4.42
C GLY A 94 4.74 -1.81 -3.24
N SER A 95 4.10 -1.52 -2.10
CA SER A 95 4.76 -1.08 -0.86
C SER A 95 5.67 0.13 -1.07
N ARG A 96 5.27 1.04 -1.98
CA ARG A 96 5.99 2.29 -2.24
C ARG A 96 5.62 3.29 -1.17
N VAL A 97 6.61 3.81 -0.46
CA VAL A 97 6.41 4.66 0.72
C VAL A 97 7.34 5.87 0.74
N ARG A 98 6.92 6.92 1.43
CA ARG A 98 7.76 8.04 1.86
C ARG A 98 8.00 7.92 3.35
N ILE A 99 9.23 8.20 3.78
CA ILE A 99 9.64 8.09 5.18
C ILE A 99 9.99 9.49 5.69
N LYS A 100 9.33 9.94 6.75
CA LYS A 100 9.49 11.28 7.32
C LYS A 100 9.82 11.19 8.81
N GLY A 101 10.81 11.94 9.28
CA GLY A 101 11.04 12.09 10.72
C GLY A 101 9.87 12.82 11.35
N ALA A 102 9.23 12.23 12.37
CA ALA A 102 8.06 12.81 13.03
C ALA A 102 8.42 14.16 13.69
N GLU A 103 9.56 14.20 14.38
CA GLU A 103 10.03 15.36 15.12
C GLU A 103 10.50 16.50 14.19
N THR A 104 11.37 16.18 13.22
CA THR A 104 11.99 17.22 12.36
C THR A 104 11.14 17.58 11.15
N GLY A 105 10.20 16.71 10.76
CA GLY A 105 9.43 16.84 9.55
C GLY A 105 10.21 16.69 8.25
N PHE A 106 11.48 16.27 8.30
CA PHE A 106 12.28 16.01 7.09
C PHE A 106 12.01 14.61 6.55
N TYR A 107 11.89 14.53 5.23
CA TYR A 107 11.83 13.28 4.49
C TYR A 107 13.24 12.71 4.33
N ILE A 108 13.37 11.39 4.51
CA ILE A 108 14.52 10.62 4.09
C ILE A 108 14.44 10.51 2.57
N CYS A 109 15.48 10.94 1.86
CA CYS A 109 15.59 10.84 0.42
C CYS A 109 17.00 10.41 0.03
N MET A 110 17.18 9.90 -1.19
CA MET A 110 18.47 9.47 -1.71
C MET A 110 18.88 10.35 -2.89
N ASN A 111 20.05 10.97 -2.82
CA ASN A 111 20.54 11.77 -3.93
C ASN A 111 21.10 10.89 -5.07
N LYS A 112 21.47 11.51 -6.20
CA LYS A 112 22.05 10.81 -7.37
C LYS A 112 23.36 10.06 -7.07
N MET A 113 24.05 10.39 -5.97
CA MET A 113 25.28 9.72 -5.54
C MET A 113 25.01 8.53 -4.61
N GLY A 114 23.74 8.18 -4.34
CA GLY A 114 23.37 7.11 -3.41
C GLY A 114 23.43 7.52 -1.93
N LYS A 115 23.66 8.80 -1.62
CA LYS A 115 23.71 9.30 -0.24
C LYS A 115 22.32 9.65 0.28
N LEU A 116 22.01 9.21 1.50
CA LEU A 116 20.82 9.62 2.23
C LEU A 116 20.91 11.08 2.68
N ILE A 117 19.86 11.85 2.41
CA ILE A 117 19.74 13.27 2.72
C ILE A 117 18.36 13.60 3.29
N GLY A 118 18.30 14.51 4.27
CA GLY A 118 17.04 15.06 4.77
C GLY A 118 16.52 16.20 3.89
N LYS A 119 15.29 16.10 3.38
CA LYS A 119 14.62 17.15 2.58
C LYS A 119 13.32 17.61 3.23
N LYS A 120 13.01 18.91 3.17
CA LYS A 120 11.71 19.45 3.61
C LYS A 120 10.59 19.12 2.62
N ASN A 121 10.89 19.14 1.32
CA ASN A 121 9.98 18.70 0.27
C ASN A 121 10.27 17.23 -0.13
N GLY A 122 9.35 16.34 0.23
CA GLY A 122 9.41 14.90 -0.07
C GLY A 122 8.64 14.45 -1.31
N GLN A 123 8.13 15.37 -2.14
CA GLN A 123 7.30 15.00 -3.31
C GLN A 123 8.10 14.30 -4.42
N GLY A 124 9.41 14.51 -4.46
CA GLY A 124 10.28 13.91 -5.48
C GLY A 124 10.35 12.39 -5.40
N ARG A 125 10.60 11.75 -6.54
CA ARG A 125 10.76 10.29 -6.62
C ARG A 125 11.98 9.78 -5.84
N ASP A 126 12.95 10.65 -5.62
CA ASP A 126 14.14 10.41 -4.79
C ASP A 126 13.81 10.20 -3.29
N CYS A 127 12.58 10.47 -2.88
CA CYS A 127 12.08 10.27 -1.52
C CYS A 127 11.13 9.06 -1.40
N ILE A 128 10.98 8.26 -2.45
CA ILE A 128 10.12 7.07 -2.47
C ILE A 128 10.99 5.82 -2.37
N PHE A 129 10.67 4.95 -1.42
CA PHE A 129 11.31 3.66 -1.21
C PHE A 129 10.30 2.54 -1.43
N SER A 130 10.76 1.37 -1.87
CA SER A 130 9.96 0.15 -1.86
C SER A 130 10.30 -0.65 -0.61
N GLU A 131 9.33 -0.84 0.27
CA GLU A 131 9.46 -1.72 1.43
C GLU A 131 9.40 -3.18 0.98
N ILE A 132 10.42 -3.96 1.35
CA ILE A 132 10.55 -5.38 0.99
C ILE A 132 10.70 -6.23 2.25
N VAL A 133 10.14 -7.43 2.21
CA VAL A 133 10.37 -8.48 3.21
C VAL A 133 11.32 -9.47 2.56
N LEU A 134 12.55 -9.54 3.07
CA LEU A 134 13.56 -10.46 2.55
C LEU A 134 13.32 -11.87 3.09
N GLU A 135 13.47 -12.87 2.22
CA GLU A 135 13.60 -14.28 2.62
C GLU A 135 14.94 -14.44 3.38
N ARG A 136 14.92 -15.17 4.49
CA ARG A 136 16.06 -15.27 5.42
C ARG A 136 17.17 -16.17 4.89
#